data_AF-A0A973EVH1-F1
#
_entry.id   AF-A0A973EVH1-F1
#
_cell.length_a   1.000
_cell.length_b   1.000
_cell.length_c   1.000
_cell.angle_alpha   90.00
_cell.angle_beta   90.00
_cell.angle_gamma   90.00
#
_symmetry.space_group_name_H-M   'P 1'
#
loop_
_entity.id
_entity.type
_entity.pdbx_description
1 polymer ?
#
loop_
_entity_poly.entity_id
_entity_poly.type
_entity_poly.pdbx_seq_one_letter_code
_entity_poly.pdbx_strand_id
1 'polypeptide(L)'
;MKYPKLRELKEAVISLFTPAYTSKFPFEPHVPFEKFRGKPVVDDKNCVGCETCANVCPPNAITFTDNREKGVRIIRRDYGKCIFCGQCQEHCITGKGVTLSDKIYDMAVFERDKVVEFQEKELLICKNCGAIITTRDHLLYMHKKLGPKAFASILNLNVLNQKLRLEEGQDTSVDIKDGLKRKDMFNIICPNCLRQVLVKYLH
;
A
#
# COMPACT_ATOMS: atom_id res chain seq x y z
N MET A 1 -28.90 -55.90 0.10
CA MET A 1 -28.62 -54.71 -0.74
C MET A 1 -29.86 -54.39 -1.55
N LYS A 2 -30.38 -53.15 -1.51
CA LYS A 2 -31.43 -52.73 -2.45
C LYS A 2 -30.79 -52.56 -3.83
N TYR A 3 -31.38 -53.14 -4.86
CA TYR A 3 -30.92 -52.95 -6.24
C TYR A 3 -30.99 -51.46 -6.61
N PRO A 4 -30.03 -50.96 -7.41
CA PRO A 4 -30.11 -49.61 -7.95
C PRO A 4 -31.39 -49.48 -8.77
N LYS A 5 -32.08 -48.34 -8.62
CA LYS A 5 -33.27 -48.02 -9.41
C LYS A 5 -32.87 -47.90 -10.88
N LEU A 6 -33.80 -48.24 -11.79
CA LEU A 6 -33.58 -48.13 -13.24
C LEU A 6 -33.04 -46.75 -13.69
N ARG A 7 -33.38 -45.68 -12.96
CA ARG A 7 -32.86 -44.33 -13.18
C ARG A 7 -31.35 -44.24 -12.99
N GLU A 8 -30.80 -44.86 -11.95
CA GLU A 8 -29.37 -44.81 -11.62
C GLU A 8 -28.55 -45.58 -12.66
N LEU A 9 -29.07 -46.71 -13.14
CA LEU A 9 -28.47 -47.46 -14.25
C LEU A 9 -28.49 -46.65 -15.55
N LYS A 10 -29.57 -45.93 -15.84
CA LYS A 10 -29.66 -45.05 -17.01
C LYS A 10 -28.61 -43.93 -16.95
N GLU A 11 -28.49 -43.24 -15.81
CA GLU A 11 -27.48 -42.19 -15.63
C GLU A 11 -26.05 -42.74 -15.73
N ALA A 12 -25.79 -43.93 -15.19
CA ALA A 12 -24.49 -44.59 -15.28
C ALA A 12 -24.10 -44.91 -16.73
N VAL A 13 -25.06 -45.41 -17.53
CA VAL A 13 -24.84 -45.66 -18.96
C VAL A 13 -24.59 -44.35 -19.70
N ILE A 14 -25.36 -43.30 -19.44
CA ILE A 14 -25.13 -41.98 -20.06
C ILE A 14 -23.74 -41.45 -19.70
N SER A 15 -23.38 -41.49 -18.42
CA SER A 15 -22.09 -41.02 -17.91
C SER A 15 -20.89 -41.77 -18.51
N LEU A 16 -21.05 -43.05 -18.88
CA LEU A 16 -19.99 -43.86 -19.49
C LEU A 16 -19.63 -43.38 -20.90
N PHE A 17 -20.61 -42.84 -21.64
CA PHE A 17 -20.42 -42.38 -23.02
C PHE A 17 -20.23 -40.85 -23.13
N THR A 18 -20.53 -40.09 -22.07
CA THR A 18 -20.22 -38.65 -22.03
C THR A 18 -18.74 -38.40 -21.74
N PRO A 19 -18.14 -37.33 -22.30
CA PRO A 19 -16.77 -36.94 -21.96
C PRO A 19 -16.64 -36.62 -20.46
N ALA A 20 -15.45 -36.85 -19.91
CA ALA A 20 -15.17 -36.56 -18.51
C ALA A 20 -15.35 -35.08 -18.19
N TYR A 21 -15.99 -34.79 -17.06
CA TYR A 21 -16.18 -33.42 -16.57
C TYR A 21 -14.89 -32.78 -16.04
N THR A 22 -13.86 -33.58 -15.77
CA THR A 22 -12.58 -33.13 -15.21
C THR A 22 -11.83 -32.22 -16.18
N SER A 23 -11.23 -31.15 -15.67
CA SER A 23 -10.25 -30.37 -16.43
C SER A 23 -8.93 -31.14 -16.57
N LYS A 24 -8.09 -30.72 -17.53
CA LYS A 24 -6.77 -31.31 -17.76
C LYS A 24 -5.68 -30.78 -16.80
N PHE A 25 -6.06 -30.21 -15.66
CA PHE A 25 -5.08 -29.76 -14.66
C PHE A 25 -4.26 -30.97 -14.16
N PRO A 26 -2.91 -30.87 -14.03
CA PRO A 26 -2.08 -29.68 -14.14
C PRO A 26 -1.47 -29.40 -15.53
N PHE A 27 -1.77 -30.22 -16.56
CA PHE A 27 -1.21 -30.04 -17.91
C PHE A 27 -1.73 -28.78 -18.62
N GLU A 28 -3.00 -28.44 -18.40
CA GLU A 28 -3.57 -27.14 -18.82
C GLU A 28 -3.92 -26.32 -17.57
N PRO A 29 -3.48 -25.05 -17.48
CA PRO A 29 -3.77 -24.21 -16.33
C PRO A 29 -5.26 -23.88 -16.27
N HIS A 30 -5.83 -23.92 -15.06
CA HIS A 30 -7.18 -23.43 -14.86
C HIS A 30 -7.20 -21.90 -14.97
N VAL A 31 -8.15 -21.36 -15.73
CA VAL A 31 -8.40 -19.92 -15.87
C VAL A 31 -9.55 -19.55 -14.94
N PRO A 32 -9.28 -18.78 -13.86
CA PRO A 32 -10.35 -18.31 -12.97
C PRO A 32 -11.25 -17.28 -13.66
N PHE A 33 -12.39 -17.01 -13.04
CA PHE A 33 -13.32 -15.97 -13.49
C PHE A 33 -12.71 -14.56 -13.37
N GLU A 34 -13.12 -13.61 -14.22
CA GLU A 34 -12.54 -12.25 -14.38
C GLU A 34 -12.57 -11.35 -13.13
N LYS A 35 -13.19 -11.79 -12.03
CA LYS A 35 -13.25 -11.07 -10.74
C LYS A 35 -12.85 -11.95 -9.56
N PHE A 36 -12.11 -13.02 -9.85
CA PHE A 36 -11.58 -13.89 -8.82
C PHE A 36 -10.68 -13.12 -7.86
N ARG A 37 -10.80 -13.40 -6.57
CA ARG A 37 -10.01 -12.75 -5.52
C ARG A 37 -8.79 -13.61 -5.18
N GLY A 38 -7.77 -13.53 -6.02
CA GLY A 38 -6.48 -14.18 -5.79
C GLY A 38 -5.51 -13.34 -4.97
N LYS A 39 -4.22 -13.54 -5.20
CA LYS A 39 -3.14 -12.85 -4.52
C LYS A 39 -3.28 -11.33 -4.64
N PRO A 40 -3.26 -10.58 -3.53
CA PRO A 40 -3.10 -9.13 -3.58
C PRO A 40 -1.75 -8.77 -4.20
N VAL A 41 -1.77 -8.12 -5.36
CA VAL A 41 -0.59 -7.59 -6.05
C VAL A 41 -0.49 -6.11 -5.74
N VAL A 42 0.70 -5.68 -5.35
CA VAL A 42 0.97 -4.30 -4.95
C VAL A 42 1.77 -3.62 -6.04
N ASP A 43 1.29 -2.49 -6.53
CA ASP A 43 2.06 -1.64 -7.42
C ASP A 43 2.87 -0.65 -6.60
N ASP A 44 4.19 -0.79 -6.60
CA ASP A 44 5.06 0.08 -5.83
C ASP A 44 4.93 1.56 -6.24
N LYS A 45 4.72 1.87 -7.52
CA LYS A 45 4.64 3.26 -7.98
C LYS A 45 3.36 3.95 -7.51
N ASN A 46 2.27 3.19 -7.38
CA ASN A 46 0.96 3.71 -7.00
C ASN A 46 0.65 3.53 -5.50
N CYS A 47 1.38 2.66 -4.80
CA CYS A 47 1.28 2.53 -3.36
C CYS A 47 2.01 3.68 -2.67
N VAL A 48 1.27 4.43 -1.84
CA VAL A 48 1.82 5.61 -1.15
C VAL A 48 2.13 5.35 0.33
N GLY A 49 1.88 4.15 0.86
CA GLY A 49 2.19 3.84 2.27
C GLY A 49 1.33 4.58 3.31
N CYS A 50 0.06 4.85 2.98
CA CYS A 50 -0.91 5.60 3.81
C CYS A 50 -1.57 4.81 4.95
N GLU A 51 -1.19 3.54 5.17
CA GLU A 51 -1.74 2.65 6.22
C GLU A 51 -3.22 2.26 6.12
N THR A 52 -4.02 2.84 5.21
CA THR A 52 -5.45 2.52 5.09
C THR A 52 -5.70 1.02 4.95
N CYS A 53 -4.89 0.32 4.15
CA CYS A 53 -5.04 -1.12 3.93
C CYS A 53 -4.77 -1.97 5.18
N ALA A 54 -3.91 -1.53 6.10
CA ALA A 54 -3.69 -2.22 7.37
C ALA A 54 -4.88 -2.02 8.31
N ASN A 55 -5.42 -0.79 8.39
CA ASN A 55 -6.56 -0.46 9.25
C ASN A 55 -7.85 -1.19 8.88
N VAL A 56 -8.07 -1.48 7.59
CA VAL A 56 -9.28 -2.20 7.13
C VAL A 56 -9.10 -3.72 7.08
N CYS A 57 -7.91 -4.24 7.38
CA CYS A 57 -7.61 -5.67 7.24
C CYS A 57 -8.18 -6.47 8.43
N PRO A 58 -9.22 -7.31 8.27
CA PRO A 58 -9.80 -8.02 9.41
C PRO A 58 -8.82 -8.94 10.17
N PRO A 59 -7.94 -9.72 9.50
CA PRO A 59 -6.98 -10.57 10.20
C PRO A 59 -5.66 -9.86 10.57
N ASN A 60 -5.53 -8.55 10.34
CA ASN A 60 -4.27 -7.81 10.53
C ASN A 60 -3.06 -8.44 9.80
N ALA A 61 -3.28 -8.89 8.56
CA ALA A 61 -2.24 -9.51 7.72
C ALA A 61 -1.21 -8.49 7.19
N ILE A 62 -1.53 -7.20 7.24
CA ILE A 62 -0.67 -6.11 6.76
C ILE A 62 -0.20 -5.31 7.98
N THR A 63 1.11 -5.10 8.08
CA THR A 63 1.73 -4.39 9.20
C THR A 63 2.69 -3.32 8.67
N PHE A 64 2.75 -2.20 9.37
CA PHE A 64 3.61 -1.07 9.04
C PHE A 64 4.60 -0.86 10.19
N THR A 65 5.88 -0.65 9.86
CA THR A 65 6.94 -0.41 10.83
C THR A 65 7.81 0.74 10.34
N ASP A 66 7.93 1.78 11.15
CA ASP A 66 8.72 2.95 10.80
C ASP A 66 10.13 2.86 11.38
N ASN A 67 11.13 2.85 10.51
CA ASN A 67 12.53 2.95 10.89
C ASN A 67 13.01 4.40 10.73
N ARG A 68 13.20 5.09 11.86
CA ARG A 68 13.63 6.49 11.88
C ARG A 68 15.08 6.69 11.43
N GLU A 69 15.96 5.75 11.77
CA GLU A 69 17.40 5.84 11.45
C GLU A 69 17.63 5.70 9.95
N LYS A 70 16.94 4.75 9.32
CA LYS A 70 16.99 4.54 7.87
C LYS A 70 16.09 5.51 7.10
N GLY A 71 15.17 6.21 7.78
CA GLY A 71 14.20 7.09 7.13
C GLY A 71 13.23 6.33 6.21
N VAL A 72 12.90 5.08 6.54
CA VAL A 72 12.01 4.24 5.72
C VAL A 72 10.90 3.61 6.55
N ARG A 73 9.76 3.44 5.90
CA ARG A 73 8.59 2.71 6.37
C ARG A 73 8.57 1.36 5.69
N ILE A 74 8.60 0.30 6.50
CA ILE A 74 8.56 -1.08 6.06
C ILE A 74 7.11 -1.56 6.16
N ILE A 75 6.58 -2.03 5.04
CA ILE A 75 5.24 -2.59 4.91
C ILE A 75 5.40 -4.09 4.75
N ARG A 76 4.98 -4.87 5.75
CA ARG A 76 5.02 -6.34 5.73
C ARG A 76 3.62 -6.89 5.48
N ARG A 77 3.49 -7.76 4.48
CA ARG A 77 2.25 -8.42 4.07
C ARG A 77 2.40 -9.92 4.25
N ASP A 78 1.55 -10.50 5.08
CA ASP A 78 1.59 -11.92 5.44
C ASP A 78 0.43 -12.66 4.77
N TYR A 79 0.68 -13.29 3.62
CA TYR A 79 -0.40 -13.99 2.90
C TYR A 79 -0.84 -15.27 3.61
N GLY A 80 -0.07 -15.79 4.57
CA GLY A 80 -0.48 -16.89 5.42
C GLY A 80 -1.59 -16.52 6.41
N LYS A 81 -1.74 -15.22 6.73
CA LYS A 81 -2.85 -14.68 7.55
C LYS A 81 -3.99 -14.10 6.72
N CYS A 82 -3.75 -13.85 5.43
CA CYS A 82 -4.71 -13.18 4.57
C CYS A 82 -5.94 -14.08 4.29
N ILE A 83 -7.13 -13.50 4.38
CA ILE A 83 -8.41 -14.17 4.05
C ILE A 83 -8.94 -13.82 2.64
N PHE A 84 -8.14 -13.11 1.83
CA PHE A 84 -8.44 -12.74 0.44
C PHE A 84 -9.80 -12.04 0.25
N CYS A 85 -10.23 -11.25 1.24
CA CYS A 85 -11.55 -10.60 1.23
C CYS A 85 -11.66 -9.41 0.25
N GLY A 86 -10.54 -8.77 -0.11
CA GLY A 86 -10.53 -7.64 -1.04
C GLY A 86 -10.66 -6.24 -0.42
N GLN A 87 -10.80 -6.14 0.91
CA GLN A 87 -10.96 -4.84 1.60
C GLN A 87 -9.80 -3.87 1.36
N CYS A 88 -8.57 -4.38 1.21
CA CYS A 88 -7.41 -3.56 0.93
C CYS A 88 -7.45 -2.89 -0.45
N GLN A 89 -8.03 -3.56 -1.47
CA GLN A 89 -8.22 -2.98 -2.80
C GLN A 89 -9.31 -1.92 -2.77
N GLU A 90 -10.46 -2.23 -2.16
CA GLU A 90 -11.62 -1.33 -2.12
C GLU A 90 -11.29 -0.01 -1.42
N HIS A 91 -10.58 -0.05 -0.29
CA HIS A 91 -10.24 1.13 0.49
C HIS A 91 -8.89 1.75 0.10
N CYS A 92 -8.27 1.33 -1.01
CA CYS A 92 -7.03 1.92 -1.46
C CYS A 92 -7.28 3.37 -1.91
N ILE A 93 -6.68 4.36 -1.22
CA ILE A 93 -6.91 5.78 -1.56
C ILE A 93 -6.47 6.13 -2.99
N THR A 94 -5.49 5.41 -3.54
CA THR A 94 -5.02 5.61 -4.92
C THR A 94 -5.81 4.80 -5.94
N GLY A 95 -6.65 3.85 -5.50
CA GLY A 95 -7.41 2.91 -6.33
C GLY A 95 -6.56 1.90 -7.11
N LYS A 96 -5.23 2.08 -7.14
CA LYS A 96 -4.29 1.26 -7.93
C LYS A 96 -3.11 0.74 -7.12
N GLY A 97 -2.97 1.15 -5.86
CA GLY A 97 -1.82 0.77 -5.03
C GLY A 97 -1.82 -0.71 -4.63
N VAL A 98 -2.98 -1.35 -4.56
CA VAL A 98 -3.13 -2.79 -4.37
C VAL A 98 -4.36 -3.28 -5.12
N THR A 99 -4.21 -4.38 -5.85
CA THR A 99 -5.28 -5.03 -6.60
C THR A 99 -5.21 -6.54 -6.39
N LEU A 100 -6.35 -7.20 -6.27
CA LEU A 100 -6.41 -8.66 -6.20
C LEU A 100 -6.27 -9.21 -7.61
N SER A 101 -5.32 -10.11 -7.78
CA SER A 101 -5.12 -10.79 -9.05
C SER A 101 -6.23 -11.80 -9.29
N ASP A 102 -6.75 -11.78 -10.50
CA ASP A 102 -7.63 -12.81 -11.08
C ASP A 102 -6.84 -14.05 -11.52
N LYS A 103 -5.55 -13.91 -11.81
CA LYS A 103 -4.68 -14.95 -12.38
C LYS A 103 -3.81 -15.67 -11.36
N ILE A 104 -3.35 -14.97 -10.33
CA ILE A 104 -2.43 -15.53 -9.33
C ILE A 104 -3.25 -16.08 -8.17
N TYR A 105 -3.51 -17.39 -8.18
CA TYR A 105 -4.21 -18.10 -7.11
C TYR A 105 -3.34 -19.16 -6.44
N ASP A 106 -2.37 -19.73 -7.15
CA ASP A 106 -1.43 -20.68 -6.60
C ASP A 106 -0.25 -19.96 -5.93
N MET A 107 -0.17 -20.10 -4.62
CA MET A 107 0.91 -19.54 -3.78
C MET A 107 1.43 -20.58 -2.79
N ALA A 108 1.25 -21.87 -3.09
CA ALA A 108 1.72 -22.92 -2.22
C ALA A 108 3.25 -22.84 -2.08
N VAL A 109 3.72 -22.74 -0.83
CA VAL A 109 5.15 -22.70 -0.48
C VAL A 109 5.41 -23.68 0.65
N PHE A 110 6.60 -24.30 0.65
CA PHE A 110 7.01 -25.24 1.70
C PHE A 110 7.46 -24.54 2.99
N GLU A 111 8.00 -23.32 2.87
CA GLU A 111 8.50 -22.51 3.98
C GLU A 111 7.57 -21.32 4.24
N ARG A 112 7.29 -21.05 5.52
CA ARG A 112 6.39 -19.94 5.91
C ARG A 112 6.94 -18.57 5.54
N ASP A 113 8.26 -18.37 5.58
CA ASP A 113 8.85 -17.06 5.33
C ASP A 113 8.68 -16.60 3.88
N LYS A 114 8.54 -17.54 2.94
CA LYS A 114 8.31 -17.26 1.52
C LYS A 114 6.90 -16.74 1.22
N VAL A 115 5.97 -16.83 2.17
CA VAL A 115 4.60 -16.32 2.04
C VAL A 115 4.47 -14.84 2.42
N VAL A 116 5.57 -14.23 2.85
CA VAL A 116 5.61 -12.86 3.37
C VAL A 116 6.28 -11.94 2.35
N GLU A 117 5.65 -10.82 2.05
CA GLU A 117 6.21 -9.78 1.19
C GLU A 117 6.51 -8.50 1.97
N PHE A 118 7.59 -7.84 1.57
CA PHE A 118 8.03 -6.57 2.15
C PHE A 118 8.07 -5.48 1.08
N GLN A 119 7.78 -4.25 1.49
CA GLN A 119 7.91 -3.06 0.66
C GLN A 119 8.41 -1.91 1.52
N GLU A 120 9.33 -1.11 1.00
CA GLU A 120 9.89 0.04 1.71
C GLU A 120 9.42 1.34 1.06
N LYS A 121 9.13 2.35 1.89
CA LYS A 121 8.75 3.69 1.45
C LYS A 121 9.52 4.76 2.22
N GLU A 122 10.02 5.76 1.51
CA GLU A 122 10.77 6.88 2.10
C GLU A 122 9.87 7.68 3.06
N LEU A 123 10.31 7.82 4.31
CA LEU A 123 9.64 8.62 5.32
C LEU A 123 10.02 10.09 5.19
N LEU A 124 9.02 10.93 5.39
CA LEU A 124 9.17 12.36 5.57
C LEU A 124 9.24 12.66 7.06
N ILE A 125 10.41 13.08 7.52
CA ILE A 125 10.69 13.36 8.93
C ILE A 125 10.84 14.86 9.14
N CYS A 126 10.30 15.36 10.25
CA CYS A 126 10.47 16.74 10.67
C CYS A 126 11.94 17.02 11.02
N LYS A 127 12.55 18.00 10.35
CA LYS A 127 13.94 18.39 10.61
C LYS A 127 14.19 18.97 12.01
N ASN A 128 13.15 19.46 12.68
CA ASN A 128 13.27 20.06 14.01
C ASN A 128 13.12 19.02 15.14
N CYS A 129 11.97 18.35 15.22
CA CYS A 129 11.65 17.47 16.34
C CYS A 129 11.81 15.97 16.04
N GLY A 130 12.18 15.60 14.81
CA GLY A 130 12.31 14.19 14.41
C GLY A 130 10.98 13.42 14.33
N ALA A 131 9.84 14.10 14.46
CA ALA A 131 8.54 13.47 14.29
C ALA A 131 8.35 12.98 12.85
N ILE A 132 7.85 11.77 12.70
CA ILE A 132 7.44 11.22 11.41
C ILE A 132 6.18 11.96 10.98
N ILE A 133 6.21 12.56 9.79
CA ILE A 133 5.06 13.29 9.23
C ILE A 133 4.18 12.31 8.45
N THR A 134 4.77 11.65 7.45
CA THR A 134 4.13 10.66 6.55
C THR A 134 5.21 10.11 5.61
N THR A 135 4.89 9.26 4.65
CA THR A 135 5.77 8.95 3.50
C THR A 135 5.83 10.09 2.48
N ARG A 136 6.94 10.19 1.75
CA ARG A 136 7.11 11.18 0.67
C ARG A 136 6.07 11.02 -0.43
N ASP A 137 5.82 9.78 -0.85
CA ASP A 137 4.83 9.45 -1.88
C ASP A 137 3.41 9.87 -1.49
N HIS A 138 3.04 9.70 -0.21
CA HIS A 138 1.72 10.11 0.28
C HIS A 138 1.54 11.62 0.23
N LEU A 139 2.56 12.38 0.66
CA LEU A 139 2.47 13.84 0.60
C LEU A 139 2.39 14.34 -0.85
N LEU A 140 3.15 13.74 -1.76
CA LEU A 140 3.08 14.07 -3.19
C LEU A 140 1.73 13.69 -3.82
N TYR A 141 1.14 12.57 -3.40
CA TYR A 141 -0.21 12.19 -3.82
C TYR A 141 -1.25 13.20 -3.30
N MET A 142 -1.15 13.61 -2.04
CA MET A 142 -2.05 14.63 -1.46
C MET A 142 -1.91 15.98 -2.16
N HIS A 143 -0.68 16.41 -2.46
CA HIS A 143 -0.44 17.62 -3.24
C HIS A 143 -1.16 17.57 -4.60
N LYS A 144 -0.99 16.48 -5.36
CA LYS A 144 -1.67 16.28 -6.65
C LYS A 144 -3.20 16.27 -6.51
N LYS A 145 -3.72 15.62 -5.47
CA LYS A 145 -5.16 15.50 -5.22
C LYS A 145 -5.81 16.83 -4.82
N LEU A 146 -5.11 17.65 -4.05
CA LEU A 146 -5.57 18.97 -3.60
C LEU A 146 -5.39 20.06 -4.67
N GLY A 147 -4.46 19.87 -5.61
CA GLY A 147 -4.19 20.82 -6.70
C GLY A 147 -3.80 22.21 -6.17
N PRO A 148 -4.43 23.29 -6.64
CA PRO A 148 -4.13 24.66 -6.18
C PRO A 148 -4.23 24.86 -4.66
N LYS A 149 -5.09 24.09 -3.97
CA LYS A 149 -5.25 24.19 -2.51
C LYS A 149 -4.02 23.69 -1.75
N ALA A 150 -3.18 22.85 -2.36
CA ALA A 150 -1.99 22.33 -1.72
C ALA A 150 -0.97 23.45 -1.39
N PHE A 151 -0.92 24.52 -2.19
CA PHE A 151 -0.01 25.64 -2.01
C PHE A 151 -0.30 26.48 -0.75
N ALA A 152 -1.51 26.38 -0.18
CA ALA A 152 -1.82 27.00 1.10
C ALA A 152 -1.02 26.37 2.26
N SER A 153 -0.51 25.14 2.07
CA SER A 153 0.32 24.45 3.05
C SER A 153 1.80 24.62 2.71
N ILE A 154 2.54 25.29 3.60
CA ILE A 154 3.98 25.49 3.49
C ILE A 154 4.73 24.16 3.35
N LEU A 155 4.31 23.13 4.08
CA LEU A 155 4.90 21.79 3.98
C LEU A 155 4.78 21.22 2.56
N ASN A 156 3.60 21.33 1.94
CA ASN A 156 3.38 20.84 0.58
C ASN A 156 4.23 21.61 -0.44
N LEU A 157 4.34 22.93 -0.28
CA LEU A 157 5.19 23.77 -1.11
C LEU A 157 6.67 23.39 -0.99
N ASN A 158 7.18 23.22 0.24
CA ASN A 158 8.57 22.87 0.49
C ASN A 158 8.94 21.50 -0.11
N VAL A 159 8.05 20.50 0.03
CA VAL A 159 8.27 19.17 -0.55
C VAL A 159 8.22 19.19 -2.08
N LEU A 160 7.34 20.01 -2.68
CA LEU A 160 7.30 20.19 -4.12
C LEU A 160 8.59 20.85 -4.63
N ASN A 161 9.06 21.91 -3.97
CA ASN A 161 10.29 22.61 -4.35
C ASN A 161 11.51 21.68 -4.33
N GLN A 162 11.64 20.85 -3.29
CA GLN A 162 12.70 19.83 -3.24
C GLN A 162 12.61 18.82 -4.38
N LYS A 163 11.40 18.46 -4.81
CA LYS A 163 11.19 17.54 -5.92
C LYS A 163 11.53 18.18 -7.27
N LEU A 164 11.14 19.43 -7.49
CA LEU A 164 11.28 20.09 -8.78
C LEU A 164 12.69 20.63 -9.04
N ARG A 165 13.54 20.79 -8.01
CA ARG A 165 14.94 21.27 -8.14
C ARG A 165 15.06 22.50 -9.06
N LEU A 166 14.17 23.47 -8.91
CA LEU A 166 14.00 24.58 -9.87
C LEU A 166 15.17 25.57 -9.94
N GLU A 167 16.18 25.45 -9.07
CA GLU A 167 17.46 26.16 -9.19
C GLU A 167 18.62 25.27 -8.70
N GLU A 168 19.81 25.47 -9.28
CA GLU A 168 21.05 24.97 -8.72
C GLU A 168 21.32 25.66 -7.37
N GLY A 169 21.09 24.93 -6.28
CA GLY A 169 21.85 25.16 -5.05
C GLY A 169 21.41 26.33 -4.16
N GLN A 170 20.12 26.57 -3.95
CA GLN A 170 19.70 26.99 -2.61
C GLN A 170 19.10 25.80 -1.89
N ASP A 171 19.91 25.20 -1.02
CA ASP A 171 19.43 24.30 0.00
C ASP A 171 18.33 25.05 0.77
N THR A 172 17.06 24.74 0.49
CA THR A 172 15.92 25.19 1.31
C THR A 172 16.04 24.71 2.76
N SER A 173 17.01 23.83 3.03
CA SER A 173 17.42 23.44 4.35
C SER A 173 18.12 24.58 5.08
N VAL A 174 17.40 25.20 5.99
CA VAL A 174 17.98 26.12 6.96
C VAL A 174 18.39 25.33 8.19
N ASP A 175 19.65 25.41 8.60
CA ASP A 175 20.12 24.76 9.82
C ASP A 175 19.44 25.34 11.07
N ILE A 176 18.89 24.46 11.91
CA ILE A 176 18.24 24.81 13.17
C ILE A 176 19.31 24.82 14.28
N LYS A 177 20.07 25.91 14.37
CA LYS A 177 21.14 26.06 15.40
C LYS A 177 20.67 26.76 16.68
N ASP A 178 19.66 27.63 16.57
CA ASP A 178 19.24 28.55 17.64
C ASP A 178 17.74 28.42 17.98
N GLY A 179 17.20 27.20 17.84
CA GLY A 179 15.76 26.95 17.91
C GLY A 179 14.99 27.45 16.68
N LEU A 180 13.66 27.25 16.71
CA LEU A 180 12.76 27.54 15.61
C LEU A 180 12.63 29.04 15.32
N LYS A 181 13.18 29.47 14.18
CA LYS A 181 13.13 30.83 13.63
C LYS A 181 12.20 30.93 12.41
N ARG A 182 11.81 32.15 12.04
CA ARG A 182 10.94 32.40 10.87
C ARG A 182 11.49 31.81 9.57
N LYS A 183 12.81 31.87 9.39
CA LYS A 183 13.51 31.25 8.25
C LYS A 183 13.34 29.72 8.19
N ASP A 184 13.07 29.07 9.31
CA ASP A 184 12.91 27.60 9.35
C ASP A 184 11.54 27.16 8.80
N MET A 185 10.64 28.09 8.45
CA MET A 185 9.41 27.77 7.73
C MET A 185 9.69 27.18 6.34
N PHE A 186 10.87 27.40 5.77
CA PHE A 186 11.28 26.80 4.49
C PHE A 186 11.79 25.36 4.64
N ASN A 187 11.99 24.88 5.88
CA ASN A 187 12.32 23.49 6.14
C ASN A 187 11.08 22.58 6.05
N ILE A 188 11.36 21.28 5.93
CA ILE A 188 10.35 20.24 6.12
C ILE A 188 10.16 20.03 7.62
N ILE A 189 9.08 20.62 8.15
CA ILE A 189 8.72 20.59 9.56
C ILE A 189 7.28 20.12 9.75
N CYS A 190 7.00 19.47 10.88
CA CYS A 190 5.65 19.02 11.20
C CYS A 190 4.72 20.20 11.57
N PRO A 191 3.39 20.02 11.50
CA PRO A 191 2.43 21.08 11.84
C PRO A 191 2.63 21.70 13.23
N ASN A 192 3.08 20.91 14.21
CA ASN A 192 3.37 21.41 15.56
C ASN A 192 4.57 22.37 15.58
N CYS A 193 5.66 22.01 14.90
CA CYS A 193 6.84 22.89 14.79
C CYS A 193 6.51 24.14 13.96
N LEU A 194 5.76 24.00 12.87
CA LEU A 194 5.31 25.14 12.07
C LEU A 194 4.47 26.11 12.91
N ARG A 195 3.52 25.59 13.70
CA ARG A 195 2.73 26.41 14.62
C ARG A 195 3.60 27.15 15.64
N GLN A 196 4.62 26.49 16.20
CA GLN A 196 5.55 27.13 17.14
C GLN A 196 6.31 28.29 16.50
N VAL A 197 6.76 28.13 15.24
CA VAL A 197 7.37 29.24 14.50
C VAL A 197 6.36 30.38 14.35
N LEU A 198 5.14 30.09 13.86
CA LEU A 198 4.14 31.13 13.62
C LEU A 198 3.74 31.90 14.89
N VAL A 199 3.51 31.20 16.02
CA VAL A 199 3.07 31.83 17.27
C VAL A 199 4.18 32.64 17.93
N LYS A 200 5.42 32.16 17.91
CA LYS A 200 6.56 32.90 18.51
C LYS A 200 6.85 34.24 17.85
N TYR A 201 6.35 34.48 16.63
CA TYR A 201 6.59 35.72 15.87
C TYR A 201 5.34 36.58 15.68
N LEU A 202 4.22 36.22 16.31
CA LEU A 202 3.03 37.06 16.42
C LEU A 202 3.00 37.86 17.73
N HIS A 203 3.94 37.59 18.64
CA HIS A 203 4.22 38.31 19.87
C HIS A 203 5.67 38.80 19.84
#